data_AF-A0A8E2FDX1-F1
#
_entry.id   AF-A0A8E2FDX1-F1
#
_cell.length_a   1.000
_cell.length_b   1.000
_cell.length_c   1.000
_cell.angle_alpha   90.00
_cell.angle_beta   90.00
_cell.angle_gamma   90.00
#
_symmetry.space_group_name_H-M   'P 1'
#
loop_
_entity.id
_entity.type
_entity.pdbx_description
1 polymer ?
#
loop_
_entity_poly.entity_id
_entity_poly.type
_entity_poly.pdbx_seq_one_letter_code
_entity_poly.pdbx_strand_id
1 'polypeptide(L)'
;MSWDKFINHYHECGGQEIKAENFAPCQAYSVLRVMPAFNRATYNLKANLNQDIRFHMVELGYQSVFMGMGLTYTAPTPEKPTVEATKDEPSKGSSASALLKDETPKVNGNSTMTFPSELKLDGGKTLKVYGDEINVRQKPGPAANWQDSVVLVWWDEENSVGGFHRLGHEPNVEGGGRVTLWTNLISPDGIFKRTQSISLRENDLLPNGGYGSGDDTCAFEFLNGEHIWTINDTDASARIIFNDHGPNIDCFPKKGAMSTEFATAHFDIPSHISGTITMKGKDYKLQGLGLRDHAWGPRDWGNTVYSHRWVCGTCGPVCSFIAVAWHSTGDKIADFGWVVRDGQVTMAKEIDLLTYMEMDSCINRGRRVRFTLTTGEVLDVECNAVPTKGLVCYYNDIACADRICKFQCSNGYSGFANFECSSNIQFGKRRPVKLVDGVMENGFTPSSQAGLRDTLDDN
;
A
#
# COMPACT_ATOMS: atom_id res chain seq x y z
N MET A 1 -15.99 25.06 -29.62
CA MET A 1 -15.99 24.24 -30.86
C MET A 1 -17.14 24.75 -31.72
N SER A 2 -16.89 25.06 -33.00
CA SER A 2 -17.95 25.37 -33.96
C SER A 2 -18.80 24.13 -34.21
N TRP A 3 -20.07 24.33 -34.56
CA TRP A 3 -21.00 23.24 -34.85
C TRP A 3 -20.46 22.37 -36.00
N ASP A 4 -20.01 22.99 -37.09
CA ASP A 4 -19.52 22.30 -38.28
C ASP A 4 -18.29 21.43 -37.99
N LYS A 5 -17.41 21.87 -37.08
CA LYS A 5 -16.25 21.08 -36.62
C LYS A 5 -16.66 19.85 -35.81
N PHE A 6 -17.75 19.93 -35.05
CA PHE A 6 -18.34 18.75 -34.40
C PHE A 6 -18.99 17.80 -35.42
N ILE A 7 -19.76 18.34 -36.38
CA ILE A 7 -20.42 17.55 -37.44
C ILE A 7 -19.39 16.78 -38.27
N ASN A 8 -18.33 17.45 -38.74
CA ASN A 8 -17.27 16.82 -39.54
C ASN A 8 -16.59 15.71 -38.76
N HIS A 9 -16.15 15.97 -37.52
CA HIS A 9 -15.49 14.97 -36.69
C HIS A 9 -16.39 13.78 -36.33
N TYR A 10 -17.69 14.02 -36.12
CA TYR A 10 -18.67 12.96 -35.89
C TYR A 10 -18.78 12.04 -37.12
N HIS A 11 -18.86 12.58 -38.33
CA HIS A 11 -18.91 11.78 -39.55
C HIS A 11 -17.58 11.09 -39.88
N GLU A 12 -16.43 11.72 -39.62
CA GLU A 12 -15.10 11.10 -39.70
C GLU A 12 -15.00 9.85 -38.80
N CYS A 13 -15.63 9.88 -37.63
CA CYS A 13 -15.74 8.75 -36.70
C CYS A 13 -16.87 7.75 -37.07
N GLY A 14 -17.44 7.81 -38.28
CA GLY A 14 -18.50 6.90 -38.72
C GLY A 14 -19.91 7.26 -38.23
N GLY A 15 -20.10 8.49 -37.75
CA GLY A 15 -21.38 9.01 -37.26
C GLY A 15 -22.47 9.08 -38.35
N GLN A 16 -23.70 8.75 -37.96
CA GLN A 16 -24.86 8.66 -38.84
C GLN A 16 -25.34 10.05 -39.32
N GLU A 17 -26.26 10.10 -40.29
CA GLU A 17 -26.89 11.35 -40.73
C GLU A 17 -27.52 12.11 -39.54
N ILE A 18 -27.12 13.37 -39.33
CA ILE A 18 -27.60 14.18 -38.20
C ILE A 18 -28.95 14.81 -38.54
N LYS A 19 -29.99 14.26 -37.91
CA LYS A 19 -31.39 14.62 -38.09
C LYS A 19 -31.82 15.66 -37.08
N ALA A 20 -31.72 16.93 -37.46
CA ALA A 20 -32.02 18.09 -36.61
C ALA A 20 -33.49 18.10 -36.11
N GLU A 21 -34.41 17.48 -36.84
CA GLU A 21 -35.80 17.24 -36.42
C GLU A 21 -35.90 16.37 -35.15
N ASN A 22 -34.93 15.50 -34.90
CA ASN A 22 -34.89 14.65 -33.71
C ASN A 22 -34.31 15.36 -32.47
N PHE A 23 -33.73 16.56 -32.60
CA PHE A 23 -33.05 17.22 -31.48
C PHE A 23 -34.01 17.56 -30.33
N ALA A 24 -35.19 18.07 -30.65
CA ALA A 24 -36.22 18.37 -29.67
C ALA A 24 -36.69 17.13 -28.88
N PRO A 25 -37.15 16.03 -29.52
CA PRO A 25 -37.53 14.82 -28.79
C PRO A 25 -36.35 14.13 -28.09
N CYS A 26 -35.14 14.13 -28.66
CA CYS A 26 -33.95 13.57 -27.98
C CYS A 26 -33.55 14.36 -26.73
N GLN A 27 -33.65 15.70 -26.76
CA GLN A 27 -33.39 16.55 -25.59
C GLN A 27 -34.48 16.37 -24.52
N ALA A 28 -35.75 16.31 -24.92
CA ALA A 28 -36.86 16.03 -24.03
C ALA A 28 -36.73 14.64 -23.36
N TYR A 29 -36.41 13.60 -24.13
CA TYR A 29 -36.14 12.25 -23.61
C TYR A 29 -34.93 12.24 -22.65
N SER A 30 -33.87 12.99 -22.95
CA SER A 30 -32.69 13.09 -22.09
C SER A 30 -33.03 13.74 -20.74
N VAL A 31 -33.83 14.80 -20.72
CA VAL A 31 -34.37 15.39 -19.48
C VAL A 31 -35.24 14.38 -18.73
N LEU A 32 -36.18 13.72 -19.42
CA LEU A 32 -37.05 12.69 -18.84
C LEU A 32 -36.28 11.50 -18.27
N ARG A 33 -35.08 11.17 -18.77
CA ARG A 33 -34.21 10.12 -18.21
C ARG A 33 -33.51 10.54 -16.91
N VAL A 34 -33.25 11.84 -16.72
CA VAL A 34 -32.64 12.37 -15.48
C VAL A 34 -33.68 12.50 -14.35
N MET A 35 -34.95 12.78 -14.66
CA MET A 35 -36.01 12.93 -13.66
C MET A 35 -36.20 11.71 -12.72
N PRO A 36 -36.16 10.45 -13.18
CA PRO A 36 -36.11 9.26 -12.31
C PRO A 36 -34.95 9.25 -11.31
N ALA A 37 -33.78 9.80 -11.66
CA ALA A 37 -32.64 9.88 -10.76
C ALA A 37 -32.88 10.90 -9.64
N PHE A 38 -33.44 12.08 -9.97
CA PHE A 38 -33.88 13.06 -8.97
C PHE A 38 -34.98 12.47 -8.07
N ASN A 39 -36.05 11.89 -8.64
CA ASN A 39 -37.14 11.27 -7.88
C ASN A 39 -36.63 10.14 -6.95
N ARG A 40 -35.59 9.40 -7.35
CA ARG A 40 -34.94 8.38 -6.50
C ARG A 40 -34.12 9.00 -5.37
N ALA A 41 -33.44 10.13 -5.60
CA ALA A 41 -32.83 10.90 -4.51
C ALA A 41 -33.90 11.37 -3.51
N THR A 42 -35.05 11.86 -3.99
CA THR A 42 -36.11 12.42 -3.12
C THR A 42 -36.75 11.34 -2.27
N TYR A 43 -36.91 10.15 -2.85
CA TYR A 43 -37.30 8.96 -2.09
C TYR A 43 -36.25 8.61 -1.02
N ASN A 44 -34.96 8.57 -1.37
CA ASN A 44 -33.90 8.22 -0.44
C ASN A 44 -33.82 9.22 0.74
N LEU A 45 -33.99 10.52 0.49
CA LEU A 45 -34.04 11.54 1.55
C LEU A 45 -35.28 11.37 2.44
N LYS A 46 -36.47 11.22 1.86
CA LYS A 46 -37.72 10.99 2.61
C LYS A 46 -37.72 9.69 3.42
N ALA A 47 -37.01 8.67 2.96
CA ALA A 47 -36.85 7.38 3.63
C ALA A 47 -35.64 7.32 4.59
N ASN A 48 -34.95 8.45 4.82
CA ASN A 48 -33.73 8.53 5.65
C ASN A 48 -32.61 7.55 5.24
N LEU A 49 -32.52 7.23 3.95
CA LEU A 49 -31.49 6.35 3.36
C LEU A 49 -30.22 7.13 2.95
N ASN A 50 -30.27 8.46 2.96
CA ASN A 50 -29.14 9.36 2.75
C ASN A 50 -29.39 10.68 3.51
N GLN A 51 -28.33 11.29 4.02
CA GLN A 51 -28.32 12.58 4.75
C GLN A 51 -27.23 13.55 4.21
N ASP A 52 -26.66 13.25 3.05
CA ASP A 52 -25.64 14.09 2.41
C ASP A 52 -26.26 15.35 1.79
N ILE A 53 -25.89 16.51 2.36
CA ILE A 53 -26.35 17.85 1.96
C ILE A 53 -26.17 18.18 0.48
N ARG A 54 -25.23 17.52 -0.22
CA ARG A 54 -25.03 17.70 -1.67
C ARG A 54 -26.25 17.27 -2.47
N PHE A 55 -27.02 16.29 -1.99
CA PHE A 55 -28.26 15.86 -2.63
C PHE A 55 -29.40 16.88 -2.42
N HIS A 56 -29.45 17.57 -1.27
CA HIS A 56 -30.41 18.66 -1.05
C HIS A 56 -30.22 19.81 -2.06
N MET A 57 -28.97 20.16 -2.40
CA MET A 57 -28.68 21.20 -3.40
C MET A 57 -29.15 20.82 -4.81
N VAL A 58 -29.10 19.53 -5.17
CA VAL A 58 -29.57 19.05 -6.48
C VAL A 58 -31.09 19.20 -6.59
N GLU A 59 -31.84 18.86 -5.55
CA GLU A 59 -33.31 18.92 -5.60
C GLU A 59 -33.87 20.34 -5.54
N LEU A 60 -33.35 21.18 -4.65
CA LEU A 60 -33.90 22.52 -4.39
C LEU A 60 -33.63 23.53 -5.52
N GLY A 61 -32.69 23.24 -6.43
CA GLY A 61 -32.30 24.14 -7.52
C GLY A 61 -32.34 23.54 -8.93
N TYR A 62 -31.88 22.31 -9.14
CA TYR A 62 -31.63 21.81 -10.49
C TYR A 62 -32.85 21.13 -11.14
N GLN A 63 -33.73 20.49 -10.35
CA GLN A 63 -34.85 19.73 -10.91
C GLN A 63 -35.85 20.63 -11.67
N SER A 64 -36.12 21.84 -11.17
CA SER A 64 -36.97 22.82 -11.84
C SER A 64 -36.34 23.37 -13.13
N VAL A 65 -35.02 23.66 -13.11
CA VAL A 65 -34.26 24.13 -14.28
C VAL A 65 -34.22 23.07 -15.38
N PHE A 66 -33.88 21.82 -15.04
CA PHE A 66 -33.86 20.71 -15.99
C PHE A 66 -35.25 20.43 -16.58
N MET A 67 -36.30 20.43 -15.74
CA MET A 67 -37.67 20.27 -16.24
C MET A 67 -38.07 21.44 -17.15
N GLY A 68 -37.70 22.67 -16.80
CA GLY A 68 -37.88 23.86 -17.63
C GLY A 68 -37.25 23.68 -19.02
N MET A 69 -36.00 23.22 -19.09
CA MET A 69 -35.35 22.89 -20.37
C MET A 69 -36.15 21.86 -21.17
N GLY A 70 -36.55 20.74 -20.54
CA GLY A 70 -37.34 19.71 -21.22
C GLY A 70 -38.66 20.26 -21.78
N LEU A 71 -39.38 21.04 -20.97
CA LEU A 71 -40.62 21.69 -21.36
C LEU A 71 -40.41 22.66 -22.53
N THR A 72 -39.36 23.49 -22.51
CA THR A 72 -39.02 24.39 -23.62
C THR A 72 -38.78 23.64 -24.93
N TYR A 73 -38.06 22.52 -24.91
CA TYR A 73 -37.84 21.70 -26.12
C TYR A 73 -39.09 20.92 -26.58
N THR A 74 -40.09 20.73 -25.72
CA THR A 74 -41.40 20.18 -26.11
C THR A 74 -42.47 21.24 -26.45
N ALA A 75 -42.18 22.53 -26.22
CA ALA A 75 -43.17 23.58 -26.41
C ALA A 75 -43.36 23.90 -27.91
N PRO A 76 -44.61 24.02 -28.41
CA PRO A 76 -44.86 24.47 -29.77
C PRO A 76 -44.37 25.91 -29.94
N THR A 77 -43.24 26.09 -30.63
CA THR A 77 -42.52 27.37 -30.70
C THR A 77 -42.78 28.08 -32.04
N PRO A 78 -43.24 29.34 -32.05
CA PRO A 78 -43.30 30.15 -33.27
C PRO A 78 -41.92 30.73 -33.62
N GLU A 79 -41.40 30.34 -34.79
CA GLU A 79 -40.25 30.91 -35.54
C GLU A 79 -38.87 30.97 -34.85
N LYS A 80 -37.80 31.04 -35.66
CA LYS A 80 -36.39 30.96 -35.22
C LYS A 80 -35.56 32.16 -35.72
N PRO A 81 -34.71 32.75 -34.86
CA PRO A 81 -33.50 33.47 -35.28
C PRO A 81 -32.30 32.53 -35.41
N THR A 82 -31.34 32.86 -36.28
CA THR A 82 -30.07 32.14 -36.50
C THR A 82 -28.87 32.94 -35.98
N VAL A 83 -27.78 32.25 -35.61
CA VAL A 83 -26.46 32.84 -35.31
C VAL A 83 -25.36 31.93 -35.89
N GLU A 84 -24.28 32.54 -36.39
CA GLU A 84 -23.23 31.91 -37.20
C GLU A 84 -22.06 31.32 -36.38
N ALA A 85 -21.12 30.64 -37.05
CA ALA A 85 -19.99 29.93 -36.45
C ALA A 85 -18.62 30.45 -36.93
N THR A 86 -17.57 30.26 -36.11
CA THR A 86 -16.17 30.58 -36.45
C THR A 86 -15.15 29.52 -36.01
N LYS A 87 -14.00 29.52 -36.72
CA LYS A 87 -12.83 28.62 -36.75
C LYS A 87 -11.78 28.97 -35.66
N ASP A 88 -10.65 28.29 -35.38
CA ASP A 88 -10.11 26.89 -35.46
C ASP A 88 -8.86 26.81 -34.49
N GLU A 89 -7.87 25.89 -34.44
CA GLU A 89 -7.38 24.67 -35.17
C GLU A 89 -6.66 23.73 -34.11
N PRO A 90 -5.90 22.64 -34.45
CA PRO A 90 -5.20 21.79 -33.46
C PRO A 90 -3.70 21.49 -33.70
N SER A 91 -2.98 21.03 -32.64
CA SER A 91 -1.71 20.28 -32.75
C SER A 91 -1.51 19.37 -31.52
N LYS A 92 -1.49 18.03 -31.65
CA LYS A 92 -0.34 17.12 -31.93
C LYS A 92 0.58 16.84 -30.72
N GLY A 93 0.94 15.56 -30.55
CA GLY A 93 1.99 15.05 -29.65
C GLY A 93 2.76 13.91 -30.32
N SER A 94 3.74 13.32 -29.62
CA SER A 94 4.60 12.23 -30.15
C SER A 94 5.09 11.29 -29.05
N SER A 95 5.19 10.00 -29.36
CA SER A 95 5.70 8.92 -28.50
C SER A 95 7.20 8.68 -28.67
N ALA A 96 7.81 7.97 -27.70
CA ALA A 96 9.05 7.21 -27.89
C ALA A 96 9.19 6.13 -26.81
N SER A 97 9.67 4.95 -27.19
CA SER A 97 9.92 3.78 -26.34
C SER A 97 11.33 3.24 -26.59
N ALA A 98 11.91 2.50 -25.62
CA ALA A 98 12.51 1.15 -25.81
C ALA A 98 13.68 0.81 -24.85
N LEU A 99 13.93 -0.50 -24.75
CA LEU A 99 15.13 -1.22 -24.27
C LEU A 99 15.32 -1.39 -22.74
N LEU A 100 15.16 -2.66 -22.33
CA LEU A 100 15.74 -3.26 -21.13
C LEU A 100 16.76 -4.34 -21.54
N LYS A 101 17.70 -4.67 -20.64
CA LYS A 101 18.53 -5.88 -20.66
C LYS A 101 18.66 -6.42 -19.24
N ASP A 102 18.73 -7.74 -19.11
CA ASP A 102 18.55 -8.44 -17.84
C ASP A 102 19.77 -9.34 -17.56
N GLU A 103 20.51 -9.06 -16.49
CA GLU A 103 21.60 -9.90 -15.96
C GLU A 103 21.55 -9.87 -14.42
N THR A 104 21.28 -11.03 -13.81
CA THR A 104 21.10 -11.17 -12.35
C THR A 104 22.39 -11.71 -11.69
N PRO A 105 23.01 -11.00 -10.72
CA PRO A 105 24.19 -11.50 -10.01
C PRO A 105 23.85 -12.66 -9.05
N LYS A 106 24.76 -13.64 -8.93
CA LYS A 106 24.68 -14.68 -7.90
C LYS A 106 25.35 -14.22 -6.61
N VAL A 107 24.64 -14.29 -5.49
CA VAL A 107 25.14 -13.96 -4.14
C VAL A 107 25.66 -15.21 -3.43
N ASN A 108 26.79 -15.11 -2.73
CA ASN A 108 27.39 -16.20 -1.96
C ASN A 108 27.39 -15.90 -0.46
N GLY A 109 26.75 -16.78 0.32
CA GLY A 109 26.99 -17.17 1.72
C GLY A 109 27.56 -16.16 2.74
N ASN A 110 26.74 -15.85 3.75
CA ASN A 110 27.06 -15.51 5.14
C ASN A 110 28.40 -14.79 5.42
N SER A 111 28.38 -13.46 5.37
CA SER A 111 29.31 -12.62 6.14
C SER A 111 28.62 -12.08 7.39
N THR A 112 29.10 -12.43 8.59
CA THR A 112 28.70 -11.75 9.83
C THR A 112 29.28 -10.34 9.82
N MET A 113 28.48 -9.34 9.43
CA MET A 113 28.94 -7.95 9.34
C MET A 113 29.17 -7.36 10.74
N THR A 114 30.38 -6.89 10.99
CA THR A 114 30.71 -6.12 12.20
C THR A 114 30.58 -4.63 11.93
N PHE A 115 29.52 -4.00 12.46
CA PHE A 115 29.29 -2.56 12.31
C PHE A 115 30.04 -1.75 13.39
N PRO A 116 30.45 -0.49 13.10
CA PRO A 116 30.96 0.42 14.12
C PRO A 116 29.84 0.81 15.09
N SER A 117 30.17 1.26 16.30
CA SER A 117 29.17 1.74 17.29
C SER A 117 28.44 3.03 16.88
N GLU A 118 28.98 3.76 15.91
CA GLU A 118 28.44 4.98 15.36
C GLU A 118 28.64 4.99 13.84
N LEU A 119 27.59 5.36 13.10
CA LEU A 119 27.64 5.54 11.64
C LEU A 119 27.55 7.04 11.32
N LYS A 120 28.52 7.54 10.54
CA LYS A 120 28.57 8.93 10.10
C LYS A 120 27.86 9.06 8.75
N LEU A 121 26.75 9.77 8.74
CA LEU A 121 26.01 10.14 7.54
C LEU A 121 26.70 11.31 6.82
N ASP A 122 26.37 11.47 5.54
CA ASP A 122 26.69 12.69 4.79
C ASP A 122 26.15 13.94 5.51
N GLY A 123 26.84 15.07 5.33
CA GLY A 123 26.52 16.31 6.06
C GLY A 123 26.96 16.28 7.54
N GLY A 124 27.60 15.21 8.02
CA GLY A 124 28.25 15.16 9.33
C GLY A 124 27.33 14.84 10.51
N LYS A 125 26.11 14.35 10.25
CA LYS A 125 25.24 13.79 11.30
C LYS A 125 25.70 12.39 11.67
N THR A 126 25.85 12.10 12.95
CA THR A 126 26.08 10.72 13.45
C THR A 126 24.77 10.05 13.84
N LEU A 127 24.64 8.75 13.58
CA LEU A 127 23.64 7.87 14.18
C LEU A 127 24.32 6.83 15.08
N LYS A 128 23.70 6.49 16.21
CA LYS A 128 24.10 5.33 17.03
C LYS A 128 23.77 4.05 16.25
N VAL A 129 24.70 3.11 16.23
CA VAL A 129 24.40 1.69 15.96
C VAL A 129 24.11 1.01 17.29
N TYR A 130 22.98 0.33 17.37
CA TYR A 130 22.51 -0.36 18.58
C TYR A 130 23.04 -1.80 18.59
N GLY A 131 23.10 -2.43 19.76
CA GLY A 131 23.38 -3.87 19.85
C GLY A 131 22.09 -4.67 19.67
N ASP A 132 22.16 -5.94 20.05
CA ASP A 132 21.02 -6.87 20.04
C ASP A 132 19.92 -6.48 21.04
N GLU A 133 20.12 -5.46 21.89
CA GLU A 133 19.09 -4.97 22.81
C GLU A 133 17.81 -4.50 22.11
N ILE A 134 17.87 -4.23 20.81
CA ILE A 134 16.74 -3.79 19.98
C ILE A 134 16.00 -4.93 19.29
N ASN A 135 16.50 -6.17 19.36
CA ASN A 135 15.95 -7.33 18.63
C ASN A 135 14.94 -8.15 19.47
N VAL A 136 14.66 -7.70 20.70
CA VAL A 136 13.82 -8.37 21.70
C VAL A 136 12.74 -7.45 22.26
N ARG A 137 11.73 -8.04 22.89
CA ARG A 137 10.59 -7.34 23.52
C ARG A 137 11.05 -6.29 24.52
N GLN A 138 10.61 -5.07 24.26
CA GLN A 138 11.01 -3.86 24.97
C GLN A 138 10.20 -3.65 26.24
N LYS A 139 10.75 -2.88 27.18
CA LYS A 139 10.04 -2.53 28.42
C LYS A 139 8.90 -1.54 28.12
N PRO A 140 7.65 -1.84 28.50
CA PRO A 140 6.53 -0.92 28.29
C PRO A 140 6.71 0.45 28.94
N GLY A 141 6.39 1.50 28.18
CA GLY A 141 6.18 2.85 28.71
C GLY A 141 4.81 2.98 29.41
N PRO A 142 4.51 4.14 30.03
CA PRO A 142 3.27 4.34 30.79
C PRO A 142 2.05 4.76 29.95
N ALA A 143 2.18 4.94 28.63
CA ALA A 143 1.08 5.40 27.78
C ALA A 143 0.08 4.26 27.49
N ALA A 144 -1.23 4.54 27.55
CA ALA A 144 -2.28 3.54 27.30
C ALA A 144 -2.19 2.92 25.89
N ASN A 145 -1.75 3.71 24.91
CA ASN A 145 -1.51 3.30 23.52
C ASN A 145 -0.05 2.93 23.24
N TRP A 146 0.72 2.53 24.27
CA TRP A 146 2.08 2.02 24.06
C TRP A 146 2.02 0.62 23.41
N GLN A 147 2.75 0.47 22.31
CA GLN A 147 2.89 -0.77 21.57
C GLN A 147 4.37 -1.05 21.30
N ASP A 148 4.70 -2.33 21.24
CA ASP A 148 5.95 -2.86 20.73
C ASP A 148 5.62 -3.96 19.72
N SER A 149 6.14 -3.86 18.50
CA SER A 149 5.83 -4.80 17.44
C SER A 149 6.99 -5.03 16.48
N VAL A 150 7.15 -6.29 16.11
CA VAL A 150 7.97 -6.73 14.97
C VAL A 150 7.12 -6.92 13.72
N VAL A 151 7.71 -6.60 12.57
CA VAL A 151 7.16 -6.75 11.22
C VAL A 151 8.19 -7.48 10.35
N LEU A 152 7.71 -8.24 9.37
CA LEU A 152 8.52 -9.15 8.58
C LEU A 152 7.93 -9.28 7.18
N VAL A 153 8.67 -8.95 6.12
CA VAL A 153 8.20 -9.14 4.73
C VAL A 153 9.31 -9.69 3.85
N TRP A 154 8.97 -10.67 2.99
CA TRP A 154 9.97 -11.47 2.28
C TRP A 154 9.44 -12.18 1.04
N TRP A 155 10.39 -12.54 0.17
CA TRP A 155 10.15 -13.30 -1.06
C TRP A 155 11.32 -14.24 -1.39
N ASP A 156 10.95 -15.45 -1.81
CA ASP A 156 11.78 -16.49 -2.40
C ASP A 156 11.38 -16.62 -3.87
N GLU A 157 12.24 -16.08 -4.76
CA GLU A 157 12.00 -16.03 -6.20
C GLU A 157 12.04 -17.42 -6.86
N GLU A 158 12.87 -18.34 -6.35
CA GLU A 158 13.04 -19.68 -6.92
C GLU A 158 11.81 -20.55 -6.69
N ASN A 159 11.21 -20.49 -5.49
CA ASN A 159 9.98 -21.19 -5.14
C ASN A 159 8.70 -20.41 -5.49
N SER A 160 8.80 -19.11 -5.78
CA SER A 160 7.66 -18.17 -5.86
C SER A 160 6.80 -18.20 -4.58
N VAL A 161 7.49 -18.11 -3.44
CA VAL A 161 6.96 -18.23 -2.08
C VAL A 161 7.32 -16.98 -1.28
N GLY A 162 6.47 -16.55 -0.35
CA GLY A 162 6.75 -15.36 0.45
C GLY A 162 5.79 -15.16 1.61
N GLY A 163 5.86 -13.99 2.23
CA GLY A 163 4.95 -13.66 3.32
C GLY A 163 5.05 -12.23 3.81
N PHE A 164 4.03 -11.84 4.57
CA PHE A 164 4.02 -10.64 5.40
C PHE A 164 3.53 -11.03 6.80
N HIS A 165 4.27 -10.67 7.83
CA HIS A 165 3.95 -10.96 9.22
C HIS A 165 4.13 -9.70 10.08
N ARG A 166 3.29 -9.57 11.10
CA ARG A 166 3.35 -8.54 12.13
C ARG A 166 2.91 -9.16 13.45
N LEU A 167 3.70 -8.98 14.51
CA LEU A 167 3.35 -9.43 15.85
C LEU A 167 3.61 -8.30 16.82
N GLY A 168 2.53 -7.70 17.34
CA GLY A 168 2.58 -6.58 18.27
C GLY A 168 1.95 -6.89 19.61
N HIS A 169 2.60 -6.47 20.69
CA HIS A 169 2.07 -6.48 22.04
C HIS A 169 1.68 -5.05 22.44
N GLU A 170 0.46 -4.90 22.95
CA GLU A 170 -0.15 -3.64 23.37
C GLU A 170 -0.61 -3.79 24.83
N PRO A 171 0.34 -3.77 25.80
CA PRO A 171 0.09 -4.22 27.17
C PRO A 171 -0.82 -3.30 27.99
N ASN A 172 -0.93 -2.03 27.62
CA ASN A 172 -1.59 -0.99 28.42
C ASN A 172 -3.03 -0.64 27.97
N VAL A 173 -3.59 -1.43 27.04
CA VAL A 173 -4.92 -1.18 26.46
C VAL A 173 -6.01 -1.30 27.53
N GLU A 174 -7.00 -0.39 27.48
CA GLU A 174 -8.13 -0.39 28.40
C GLU A 174 -8.95 -1.69 28.26
N GLY A 175 -9.28 -2.32 29.40
CA GLY A 175 -9.88 -3.66 29.44
C GLY A 175 -8.86 -4.81 29.44
N GLY A 176 -7.57 -4.53 29.23
CA GLY A 176 -6.48 -5.50 29.33
C GLY A 176 -5.60 -5.55 28.08
N GLY A 177 -4.33 -5.93 28.27
CA GLY A 177 -3.34 -5.97 27.21
C GLY A 177 -3.74 -6.86 26.02
N ARG A 178 -3.27 -6.49 24.82
CA ARG A 178 -3.66 -7.11 23.55
C ARG A 178 -2.44 -7.66 22.80
N VAL A 179 -2.66 -8.73 22.03
CA VAL A 179 -1.78 -9.16 20.95
C VAL A 179 -2.48 -8.88 19.64
N THR A 180 -1.82 -8.18 18.74
CA THR A 180 -2.27 -7.99 17.35
C THR A 180 -1.30 -8.72 16.43
N LEU A 181 -1.78 -9.85 15.89
CA LEU A 181 -1.05 -10.71 14.96
C LEU A 181 -1.62 -10.55 13.56
N TRP A 182 -0.75 -10.31 12.59
CA TRP A 182 -0.96 -10.61 11.18
C TRP A 182 0.08 -11.65 10.75
N THR A 183 -0.34 -12.69 10.06
CA THR A 183 0.58 -13.63 9.44
C THR A 183 -0.02 -14.11 8.12
N ASN A 184 0.75 -13.96 7.05
CA ASN A 184 0.33 -14.24 5.68
C ASN A 184 1.45 -15.04 5.01
N LEU A 185 1.11 -16.16 4.37
CA LEU A 185 2.04 -17.02 3.63
C LEU A 185 1.53 -17.18 2.20
N ILE A 186 2.42 -16.99 1.23
CA ILE A 186 2.15 -17.04 -0.21
C ILE A 186 2.88 -18.25 -0.80
N SER A 187 2.21 -18.98 -1.69
CA SER A 187 2.83 -20.01 -2.55
C SER A 187 2.11 -20.06 -3.91
N PRO A 188 2.64 -20.83 -4.89
CA PRO A 188 1.97 -21.04 -6.17
C PRO A 188 0.54 -21.62 -6.09
N ASP A 189 0.18 -22.30 -4.99
CA ASP A 189 -1.17 -22.87 -4.79
C ASP A 189 -2.19 -21.88 -4.19
N GLY A 190 -1.73 -20.75 -3.66
CA GLY A 190 -2.56 -19.79 -2.94
C GLY A 190 -1.91 -19.16 -1.71
N ILE A 191 -2.74 -18.47 -0.93
CA ILE A 191 -2.34 -17.63 0.20
C ILE A 191 -3.05 -18.12 1.47
N PHE A 192 -2.30 -18.46 2.51
CA PHE A 192 -2.81 -18.59 3.87
C PHE A 192 -2.74 -17.24 4.58
N LYS A 193 -3.79 -16.89 5.34
CA LYS A 193 -3.88 -15.64 6.10
C LYS A 193 -4.49 -15.87 7.48
N ARG A 194 -3.88 -15.27 8.51
CA ARG A 194 -4.48 -15.08 9.83
C ARG A 194 -4.21 -13.66 10.31
N THR A 195 -5.26 -12.87 10.46
CA THR A 195 -5.22 -11.56 11.12
C THR A 195 -6.16 -11.55 12.31
N GLN A 196 -5.67 -11.18 13.49
CA GLN A 196 -6.43 -11.14 14.74
C GLN A 196 -5.91 -10.07 15.71
N SER A 197 -6.80 -9.63 16.59
CA SER A 197 -6.43 -8.91 17.81
C SER A 197 -7.15 -9.62 18.97
N ILE A 198 -6.39 -10.16 19.91
CA ILE A 198 -6.88 -10.97 21.06
C ILE A 198 -6.15 -10.57 22.35
N SER A 199 -6.48 -11.18 23.48
CA SER A 199 -5.86 -10.86 24.78
C SER A 199 -4.40 -11.31 24.85
N LEU A 200 -3.55 -10.47 25.44
CA LEU A 200 -2.18 -10.80 25.82
C LEU A 200 -2.18 -11.66 27.09
N ARG A 201 -1.56 -12.83 27.03
CA ARG A 201 -1.41 -13.77 28.15
C ARG A 201 0.01 -13.67 28.71
N GLU A 202 0.20 -14.11 29.95
CA GLU A 202 1.54 -14.21 30.55
C GLU A 202 2.47 -15.11 29.72
N ASN A 203 1.94 -16.22 29.18
CA ASN A 203 2.68 -17.14 28.29
C ASN A 203 3.18 -16.50 26.98
N ASP A 204 2.60 -15.39 26.52
CA ASP A 204 3.06 -14.70 25.31
C ASP A 204 4.34 -13.89 25.56
N LEU A 205 4.66 -13.60 26.83
CA LEU A 205 5.81 -12.80 27.24
C LEU A 205 7.08 -13.67 27.35
N LEU A 206 7.46 -14.34 26.26
CA LEU A 206 8.50 -15.38 26.24
C LEU A 206 9.79 -14.98 27.02
N PRO A 207 10.41 -15.90 27.80
CA PRO A 207 11.48 -15.55 28.75
C PRO A 207 12.76 -14.98 28.15
N ASN A 208 13.04 -15.28 26.89
CA ASN A 208 14.14 -14.74 26.09
C ASN A 208 13.87 -13.34 25.52
N GLY A 209 12.69 -12.77 25.77
CA GLY A 209 12.26 -11.54 25.11
C GLY A 209 11.59 -11.77 23.74
N GLY A 210 11.22 -13.01 23.38
CA GLY A 210 10.35 -13.28 22.24
C GLY A 210 8.88 -12.89 22.47
N TYR A 211 8.02 -13.19 21.50
CA TYR A 211 6.61 -12.79 21.47
C TYR A 211 5.73 -13.98 21.10
N GLY A 212 4.69 -14.24 21.88
CA GLY A 212 3.58 -15.13 21.52
C GLY A 212 2.37 -14.40 20.91
N SER A 213 1.49 -15.17 20.27
CA SER A 213 0.35 -14.74 19.43
C SER A 213 -0.98 -14.53 20.16
N GLY A 214 -1.07 -14.87 21.45
CA GLY A 214 -2.31 -14.95 22.21
C GLY A 214 -3.04 -16.31 22.11
N ASP A 215 -2.64 -17.18 21.17
CA ASP A 215 -3.28 -18.48 20.90
C ASP A 215 -2.32 -19.59 20.46
N ASP A 216 -1.01 -19.38 20.64
CA ASP A 216 0.08 -20.34 20.33
C ASP A 216 0.22 -20.73 18.84
N THR A 217 -0.50 -20.04 17.92
CA THR A 217 -0.41 -20.30 16.46
C THR A 217 0.80 -19.64 15.78
N CYS A 218 1.38 -18.62 16.41
CA CYS A 218 2.56 -17.91 15.92
C CYS A 218 3.45 -17.43 17.07
N ALA A 219 4.77 -17.44 16.87
CA ALA A 219 5.75 -16.86 17.77
C ALA A 219 6.92 -16.22 17.01
N PHE A 220 7.53 -15.19 17.59
CA PHE A 220 8.81 -14.62 17.16
C PHE A 220 9.84 -14.67 18.30
N GLU A 221 11.07 -15.08 17.98
CA GLU A 221 12.19 -15.15 18.91
C GLU A 221 13.48 -14.63 18.26
N PHE A 222 14.34 -13.97 19.03
CA PHE A 222 15.72 -13.70 18.63
C PHE A 222 16.67 -14.62 19.41
N LEU A 223 17.42 -15.46 18.70
CA LEU A 223 18.30 -16.48 19.31
C LEU A 223 19.61 -16.55 18.55
N ASN A 224 20.74 -16.40 19.25
CA ASN A 224 22.10 -16.58 18.70
C ASN A 224 22.43 -15.70 17.46
N GLY A 225 21.76 -14.56 17.28
CA GLY A 225 21.89 -13.71 16.09
C GLY A 225 20.84 -13.96 15.00
N GLU A 226 20.02 -15.02 15.12
CA GLU A 226 18.94 -15.33 14.18
C GLU A 226 17.60 -14.75 14.65
N HIS A 227 16.87 -14.13 13.73
CA HIS A 227 15.47 -13.74 13.91
C HIS A 227 14.56 -14.88 13.43
N ILE A 228 13.88 -15.56 14.36
CA ILE A 228 13.13 -16.79 14.09
C ILE A 228 11.63 -16.55 14.26
N TRP A 229 10.88 -16.78 13.18
CA TRP A 229 9.42 -16.85 13.22
C TRP A 229 8.96 -18.30 13.11
N THR A 230 8.12 -18.73 14.05
CA THR A 230 7.47 -20.04 14.04
C THR A 230 5.98 -19.85 13.87
N ILE A 231 5.38 -20.54 12.89
CA ILE A 231 3.93 -20.55 12.63
C ILE A 231 3.46 -22.01 12.68
N ASN A 232 2.35 -22.27 13.34
CA ASN A 232 1.74 -23.59 13.43
C ASN A 232 0.21 -23.46 13.49
N ASP A 233 -0.43 -23.47 12.31
CA ASP A 233 -1.89 -23.38 12.16
C ASP A 233 -2.42 -24.55 11.32
N THR A 234 -3.73 -24.74 11.40
CA THR A 234 -4.56 -25.74 10.72
C THR A 234 -4.25 -25.96 9.23
N ASP A 235 -3.93 -24.90 8.48
CA ASP A 235 -3.72 -24.93 7.04
C ASP A 235 -2.27 -24.67 6.60
N ALA A 236 -1.42 -24.18 7.51
CA ALA A 236 -0.03 -23.83 7.24
C ALA A 236 0.84 -23.85 8.51
N SER A 237 2.06 -24.37 8.38
CA SER A 237 3.13 -24.22 9.38
C SER A 237 4.40 -23.68 8.73
N ALA A 238 5.25 -23.04 9.53
CA ALA A 238 6.51 -22.47 9.06
C ALA A 238 7.53 -22.39 10.19
N ARG A 239 8.82 -22.48 9.82
CA ARG A 239 9.92 -21.94 10.61
C ARG A 239 10.80 -21.12 9.67
N ILE A 240 10.73 -19.80 9.81
CA ILE A 240 11.41 -18.83 8.95
C ILE A 240 12.53 -18.17 9.76
N ILE A 241 13.72 -18.08 9.18
CA ILE A 241 14.94 -17.59 9.81
C ILE A 241 15.45 -16.40 9.02
N PHE A 242 15.60 -15.25 9.66
CA PHE A 242 16.14 -14.03 9.08
C PHE A 242 17.55 -13.78 9.63
N ASN A 243 18.48 -13.53 8.73
CA ASN A 243 19.88 -13.18 9.00
C ASN A 243 20.14 -11.80 8.39
N ASP A 244 20.41 -10.80 9.23
CA ASP A 244 20.50 -9.41 8.80
C ASP A 244 21.80 -9.08 8.06
N HIS A 245 21.70 -8.18 7.09
CA HIS A 245 22.84 -7.54 6.43
C HIS A 245 22.79 -6.00 6.48
N GLY A 246 21.74 -5.42 7.06
CA GLY A 246 21.71 -4.02 7.48
C GLY A 246 22.16 -3.83 8.95
N PRO A 247 22.59 -2.62 9.33
CA PRO A 247 22.95 -2.29 10.71
C PRO A 247 21.74 -1.95 11.57
N ASN A 248 21.82 -2.21 12.88
CA ASN A 248 20.80 -1.82 13.88
C ASN A 248 20.76 -0.29 14.08
N ILE A 249 20.15 0.44 13.15
CA ILE A 249 20.10 1.91 13.12
C ILE A 249 18.67 2.43 13.03
N ASP A 250 18.35 3.40 13.88
CA ASP A 250 17.11 4.17 13.83
C ASP A 250 17.28 5.39 12.92
N CYS A 251 16.71 5.31 11.72
CA CYS A 251 16.75 6.38 10.71
C CYS A 251 15.54 7.35 10.80
N PHE A 252 14.54 7.07 11.65
CA PHE A 252 13.26 7.76 11.63
C PHE A 252 13.37 9.24 12.12
N PRO A 253 12.65 10.20 11.49
CA PRO A 253 12.70 11.60 11.88
C PRO A 253 12.21 11.87 13.32
N LYS A 254 13.16 12.17 14.22
CA LYS A 254 12.87 12.56 15.62
C LYS A 254 12.36 14.00 15.80
N LYS A 255 11.97 14.66 14.70
CA LYS A 255 11.28 15.96 14.63
C LYS A 255 10.38 15.99 13.39
N GLY A 256 9.27 16.71 13.43
CA GLY A 256 8.31 16.83 12.32
C GLY A 256 6.98 16.12 12.60
N ALA A 257 6.12 16.00 11.58
CA ALA A 257 4.77 15.44 11.75
C ALA A 257 4.77 14.00 12.33
N MET A 258 5.75 13.18 11.95
CA MET A 258 5.86 11.78 12.41
C MET A 258 6.39 11.64 13.85
N SER A 259 7.07 12.65 14.38
CA SER A 259 7.98 12.49 15.54
C SER A 259 7.34 12.22 16.91
N THR A 260 6.02 12.32 17.00
CA THR A 260 5.23 12.05 18.21
C THR A 260 4.02 11.12 17.97
N GLU A 261 3.79 10.72 16.71
CA GLU A 261 2.55 10.05 16.28
C GLU A 261 2.78 8.56 15.94
N PHE A 262 4.00 8.19 15.48
CA PHE A 262 4.29 6.85 14.92
C PHE A 262 4.98 5.86 15.88
N ALA A 263 6.14 6.22 16.44
CA ALA A 263 6.93 5.39 17.36
C ALA A 263 8.00 6.21 18.11
N THR A 264 8.52 5.68 19.22
CA THR A 264 9.70 6.23 19.92
C THR A 264 10.99 5.80 19.23
N ALA A 265 11.10 4.51 18.89
CA ALA A 265 12.17 3.97 18.07
C ALA A 265 11.63 3.07 16.95
N HIS A 266 12.35 3.01 15.82
CA HIS A 266 11.97 2.24 14.63
C HIS A 266 13.23 1.80 13.86
N PHE A 267 13.31 0.52 13.50
CA PHE A 267 14.48 -0.11 12.87
C PHE A 267 14.07 -0.96 11.67
N ASP A 268 14.22 -0.43 10.45
CA ASP A 268 14.02 -1.19 9.20
C ASP A 268 15.34 -1.82 8.74
N ILE A 269 15.44 -3.15 8.76
CA ILE A 269 16.70 -3.87 8.58
C ILE A 269 16.56 -4.90 7.45
N PRO A 270 17.30 -4.74 6.34
CA PRO A 270 17.41 -5.74 5.28
C PRO A 270 18.05 -7.05 5.75
N SER A 271 17.50 -8.18 5.30
CA SER A 271 17.92 -9.53 5.72
C SER A 271 17.89 -10.54 4.56
N HIS A 272 18.64 -11.62 4.69
CA HIS A 272 18.43 -12.86 3.94
C HIS A 272 17.49 -13.79 4.72
N ILE A 273 16.68 -14.57 4.01
CA ILE A 273 15.69 -15.46 4.61
C ILE A 273 15.98 -16.91 4.28
N SER A 274 15.73 -17.80 5.23
CA SER A 274 15.86 -19.25 5.06
C SER A 274 14.89 -20.02 5.96
N GLY A 275 14.83 -21.34 5.81
CA GLY A 275 14.00 -22.21 6.64
C GLY A 275 13.03 -23.04 5.81
N THR A 276 11.80 -23.22 6.30
CA THR A 276 10.77 -24.07 5.69
C THR A 276 9.37 -23.52 5.88
N ILE A 277 8.51 -23.65 4.87
CA ILE A 277 7.05 -23.63 5.04
C ILE A 277 6.45 -24.98 4.65
N THR A 278 5.31 -25.30 5.26
CA THR A 278 4.39 -26.36 4.83
C THR A 278 3.01 -25.74 4.69
N MET A 279 2.42 -25.77 3.50
CA MET A 279 1.08 -25.22 3.26
C MET A 279 0.24 -26.18 2.42
N LYS A 280 -0.99 -26.49 2.88
CA LYS A 280 -1.87 -27.51 2.28
C LYS A 280 -1.18 -28.86 1.98
N GLY A 281 -0.20 -29.24 2.80
CA GLY A 281 0.54 -30.49 2.68
C GLY A 281 1.65 -30.51 1.62
N LYS A 282 2.08 -29.35 1.09
CA LYS A 282 3.32 -29.21 0.32
C LYS A 282 4.37 -28.46 1.14
N ASP A 283 5.59 -28.99 1.12
CA ASP A 283 6.75 -28.41 1.78
C ASP A 283 7.59 -27.59 0.78
N TYR A 284 8.07 -26.43 1.22
CA TYR A 284 8.99 -25.58 0.48
C TYR A 284 10.18 -25.22 1.38
N LYS A 285 11.40 -25.45 0.91
CA LYS A 285 12.64 -25.03 1.59
C LYS A 285 13.00 -23.63 1.11
N LEU A 286 13.01 -22.67 2.02
CA LEU A 286 13.16 -21.26 1.71
C LEU A 286 14.63 -20.87 1.50
N GLN A 287 14.90 -20.08 0.46
CA GLN A 287 16.09 -19.25 0.26
C GLN A 287 15.68 -17.96 -0.45
N GLY A 288 15.86 -16.80 0.20
CA GLY A 288 15.40 -15.55 -0.41
C GLY A 288 15.84 -14.29 0.30
N LEU A 289 15.09 -13.22 0.04
CA LEU A 289 15.37 -11.87 0.49
C LEU A 289 14.19 -11.32 1.28
N GLY A 290 14.47 -10.45 2.25
CA GLY A 290 13.45 -9.85 3.09
C GLY A 290 13.91 -8.58 3.78
N LEU A 291 12.97 -7.98 4.51
CA LEU A 291 13.22 -6.87 5.41
C LEU A 291 12.33 -7.02 6.64
N ARG A 292 12.89 -6.69 7.81
CA ARG A 292 12.15 -6.61 9.07
C ARG A 292 12.01 -5.17 9.54
N ASP A 293 10.91 -4.86 10.22
CA ASP A 293 10.78 -3.68 11.08
C ASP A 293 10.74 -4.17 12.55
N HIS A 294 11.44 -3.47 13.44
CA HIS A 294 11.10 -3.49 14.86
C HIS A 294 10.93 -2.05 15.36
N ALA A 295 9.73 -1.73 15.85
CA ALA A 295 9.41 -0.41 16.37
C ALA A 295 8.54 -0.45 17.63
N TRP A 296 8.74 0.54 18.51
CA TRP A 296 8.01 0.63 19.78
C TRP A 296 7.79 2.07 20.26
N GLY A 297 6.75 2.26 21.08
CA GLY A 297 6.37 3.54 21.66
C GLY A 297 4.85 3.73 21.72
N PRO A 298 4.38 4.91 22.17
CA PRO A 298 2.99 5.33 21.99
C PRO A 298 2.68 5.43 20.49
N ARG A 299 1.56 4.85 20.03
CA ARG A 299 1.07 4.97 18.64
C ARG A 299 -0.44 5.24 18.63
N ASP A 300 -0.93 6.18 17.82
CA ASP A 300 -2.38 6.33 17.56
C ASP A 300 -2.64 6.31 16.06
N TRP A 301 -2.70 5.12 15.47
CA TRP A 301 -2.97 4.99 14.03
C TRP A 301 -4.39 5.46 13.68
N GLY A 302 -5.40 5.04 14.46
CA GLY A 302 -6.82 5.15 14.11
C GLY A 302 -7.29 6.56 13.82
N ASN A 303 -6.72 7.56 14.50
CA ASN A 303 -7.12 8.97 14.37
C ASN A 303 -6.08 9.88 13.69
N THR A 304 -4.86 9.40 13.40
CA THR A 304 -3.77 10.26 12.91
C THR A 304 -3.45 10.12 11.43
N VAL A 305 -3.87 9.07 10.72
CA VAL A 305 -3.47 8.84 9.31
C VAL A 305 -4.62 8.95 8.30
N TYR A 306 -4.45 9.78 7.26
CA TYR A 306 -5.27 9.77 6.04
C TYR A 306 -4.66 8.83 4.99
N SER A 307 -3.33 8.84 4.80
CA SER A 307 -2.65 7.84 3.97
C SER A 307 -1.21 7.58 4.43
N HIS A 308 -0.75 6.36 4.20
CA HIS A 308 0.56 5.85 4.58
C HIS A 308 1.16 5.03 3.44
N ARG A 309 2.46 5.13 3.23
CA ARG A 309 3.25 4.27 2.34
C ARG A 309 4.52 3.85 3.08
N TRP A 310 4.80 2.56 3.09
CA TRP A 310 6.09 1.98 3.50
C TRP A 310 6.56 1.10 2.34
N VAL A 311 7.58 1.56 1.64
CA VAL A 311 8.08 0.93 0.42
C VAL A 311 9.55 0.60 0.65
N CYS A 312 9.84 -0.69 0.74
CA CYS A 312 11.13 -1.20 1.16
C CYS A 312 11.60 -2.30 0.21
N GLY A 313 12.91 -2.47 0.03
CA GLY A 313 13.43 -3.49 -0.87
C GLY A 313 14.92 -3.74 -0.73
N THR A 314 15.37 -4.89 -1.22
CA THR A 314 16.77 -5.34 -1.14
C THR A 314 17.13 -6.29 -2.28
N CYS A 315 18.36 -6.18 -2.77
CA CYS A 315 19.01 -7.18 -3.62
C CYS A 315 20.21 -7.84 -2.88
N GLY A 316 20.07 -8.00 -1.56
CA GLY A 316 21.15 -8.38 -0.67
C GLY A 316 21.99 -7.18 -0.20
N PRO A 317 23.25 -7.39 0.22
CA PRO A 317 24.05 -6.36 0.88
C PRO A 317 24.35 -5.12 0.01
N VAL A 318 24.50 -5.32 -1.30
CA VAL A 318 25.00 -4.30 -2.24
C VAL A 318 24.04 -3.12 -2.47
N CYS A 319 22.73 -3.35 -2.31
CA CYS A 319 21.73 -2.29 -2.36
C CYS A 319 20.42 -2.70 -1.68
N SER A 320 19.98 -1.91 -0.72
CA SER A 320 18.64 -1.95 -0.12
C SER A 320 18.12 -0.53 0.06
N PHE A 321 16.81 -0.34 0.13
CA PHE A 321 16.19 0.98 0.30
C PHE A 321 14.94 0.91 1.17
N ILE A 322 14.64 2.02 1.84
CA ILE A 322 13.40 2.25 2.58
C ILE A 322 12.91 3.66 2.25
N ALA A 323 11.63 3.78 1.90
CA ALA A 323 10.94 5.04 1.69
C ALA A 323 9.60 5.03 2.43
N VAL A 324 9.34 6.09 3.18
CA VAL A 324 8.14 6.28 3.99
C VAL A 324 7.46 7.58 3.59
N ALA A 325 6.16 7.54 3.35
CA ALA A 325 5.33 8.74 3.20
C ALA A 325 4.10 8.65 4.11
N TRP A 326 3.80 9.75 4.80
CA TRP A 326 2.72 9.85 5.78
C TRP A 326 1.94 11.15 5.59
N HIS A 327 0.63 11.03 5.36
CA HIS A 327 -0.31 12.15 5.33
C HIS A 327 -1.18 12.06 6.57
N SER A 328 -0.92 12.93 7.54
CA SER A 328 -1.64 12.92 8.82
C SER A 328 -2.97 13.67 8.75
N THR A 329 -3.87 13.38 9.69
CA THR A 329 -5.25 13.92 9.72
C THR A 329 -5.33 15.42 10.01
N GLY A 330 -4.22 16.03 10.43
CA GLY A 330 -4.01 17.48 10.47
C GLY A 330 -3.45 18.08 9.17
N ASP A 331 -3.61 17.38 8.04
CA ASP A 331 -3.13 17.73 6.69
C ASP A 331 -1.64 18.08 6.58
N LYS A 332 -0.82 17.44 7.43
CA LYS A 332 0.64 17.45 7.30
C LYS A 332 1.07 16.25 6.47
N ILE A 333 1.85 16.49 5.43
CA ILE A 333 2.60 15.43 4.73
C ILE A 333 4.03 15.42 5.28
N ALA A 334 4.56 14.23 5.50
CA ALA A 334 5.97 13.99 5.76
C ALA A 334 6.44 12.80 4.93
N ASP A 335 7.53 12.99 4.22
CA ASP A 335 8.24 11.97 3.45
C ASP A 335 9.70 11.90 3.89
N PHE A 336 10.29 10.71 3.82
CA PHE A 336 11.70 10.46 4.09
C PHE A 336 12.10 9.05 3.62
N GLY A 337 13.39 8.83 3.45
CA GLY A 337 13.91 7.51 3.12
C GLY A 337 15.43 7.42 3.27
N TRP A 338 15.99 6.25 3.02
CA TRP A 338 17.42 5.99 2.99
C TRP A 338 17.74 4.76 2.15
N VAL A 339 19.02 4.64 1.79
CA VAL A 339 19.59 3.53 1.05
C VAL A 339 20.68 2.91 1.91
N VAL A 340 20.73 1.58 1.94
CA VAL A 340 21.75 0.78 2.63
C VAL A 340 22.61 0.06 1.59
N ARG A 341 23.94 0.19 1.66
CA ARG A 341 24.90 -0.52 0.81
C ARG A 341 26.09 -0.97 1.63
N ASP A 342 26.38 -2.26 1.68
CA ASP A 342 27.52 -2.85 2.39
C ASP A 342 27.65 -2.32 3.84
N GLY A 343 26.49 -2.25 4.53
CA GLY A 343 26.37 -1.72 5.90
C GLY A 343 26.35 -0.19 6.04
N GLN A 344 26.65 0.57 4.99
CA GLN A 344 26.60 2.03 5.01
C GLN A 344 25.19 2.55 4.74
N VAL A 345 24.80 3.61 5.44
CA VAL A 345 23.49 4.27 5.29
C VAL A 345 23.67 5.65 4.66
N THR A 346 23.00 5.89 3.54
CA THR A 346 22.88 7.21 2.89
C THR A 346 21.42 7.66 2.96
N MET A 347 21.18 8.84 3.54
CA MET A 347 19.82 9.37 3.67
C MET A 347 19.28 9.92 2.35
N ALA A 348 17.96 9.90 2.17
CA ALA A 348 17.30 10.77 1.22
C ALA A 348 17.29 12.21 1.73
N LYS A 349 17.55 13.16 0.82
CA LYS A 349 17.23 14.58 0.99
C LYS A 349 15.76 14.85 0.63
N GLU A 350 15.22 14.07 -0.30
CA GLU A 350 13.90 14.22 -0.92
C GLU A 350 13.52 12.86 -1.53
N ILE A 351 12.25 12.46 -1.42
CA ILE A 351 11.69 11.33 -2.19
C ILE A 351 10.43 11.75 -2.96
N ASP A 352 10.23 11.14 -4.13
CA ASP A 352 8.97 11.20 -4.89
C ASP A 352 8.42 9.76 -4.99
N LEU A 353 7.26 9.52 -4.36
CA LEU A 353 6.68 8.20 -4.16
C LEU A 353 5.30 8.16 -4.80
N LEU A 354 5.19 7.42 -5.90
CA LEU A 354 3.94 7.26 -6.65
C LEU A 354 3.45 5.81 -6.54
N THR A 355 2.13 5.65 -6.37
CA THR A 355 1.47 4.34 -6.19
C THR A 355 0.41 4.12 -7.27
N TYR A 356 0.45 2.99 -7.97
CA TYR A 356 -0.63 2.62 -8.91
C TYR A 356 -1.73 1.88 -8.17
N MET A 357 -2.76 2.63 -7.77
CA MET A 357 -3.95 2.11 -7.07
C MET A 357 -4.92 1.41 -8.04
N GLU A 358 -5.54 0.33 -7.58
CA GLU A 358 -6.72 -0.26 -8.21
C GLU A 358 -7.96 0.62 -8.04
N MET A 359 -9.02 0.32 -8.80
CA MET A 359 -10.31 1.04 -8.73
C MET A 359 -11.09 0.89 -7.41
N ASP A 360 -10.59 0.09 -6.46
CA ASP A 360 -11.07 0.05 -5.07
C ASP A 360 -10.37 1.07 -4.15
N SER A 361 -9.32 1.73 -4.65
CA SER A 361 -8.45 2.69 -3.96
C SER A 361 -7.80 2.14 -2.67
N CYS A 362 -7.69 0.83 -2.53
CA CYS A 362 -7.09 0.13 -1.40
C CYS A 362 -5.92 -0.77 -1.85
N ILE A 363 -6.08 -1.54 -2.93
CA ILE A 363 -5.02 -2.37 -3.50
C ILE A 363 -4.11 -1.54 -4.41
N ASN A 364 -2.82 -1.84 -4.41
CA ASN A 364 -1.84 -1.28 -5.34
C ASN A 364 -1.26 -2.35 -6.30
N ARG A 365 -0.56 -1.90 -7.35
CA ARG A 365 0.22 -2.70 -8.32
C ARG A 365 1.74 -2.46 -8.19
N GLY A 366 2.19 -1.96 -7.05
CA GLY A 366 3.46 -1.25 -6.90
C GLY A 366 3.41 0.16 -7.50
N ARG A 367 4.59 0.68 -7.88
CA ARG A 367 4.86 1.63 -8.98
C ARG A 367 6.29 2.17 -8.90
N ARG A 368 6.55 3.32 -8.27
CA ARG A 368 7.86 4.01 -8.34
C ARG A 368 8.19 4.78 -7.07
N VAL A 369 9.46 4.68 -6.68
CA VAL A 369 10.09 5.55 -5.69
C VAL A 369 11.31 6.19 -6.35
N ARG A 370 11.39 7.51 -6.31
CA ARG A 370 12.58 8.26 -6.69
C ARG A 370 13.23 8.83 -5.46
N PHE A 371 14.53 8.60 -5.31
CA PHE A 371 15.34 9.15 -4.22
C PHE A 371 16.29 10.21 -4.78
N THR A 372 16.33 11.39 -4.16
CA THR A 372 17.49 12.29 -4.24
C THR A 372 18.26 12.15 -2.93
N LEU A 373 19.45 11.57 -2.96
CA LEU A 373 20.24 11.24 -1.78
C LEU A 373 21.03 12.45 -1.25
N THR A 374 21.50 12.38 0.00
CA THR A 374 22.35 13.40 0.63
C THR A 374 23.69 13.62 -0.06
N THR A 375 24.16 12.63 -0.83
CA THR A 375 25.33 12.71 -1.72
C THR A 375 25.07 13.51 -3.00
N GLY A 376 23.81 13.76 -3.35
CA GLY A 376 23.39 14.26 -4.66
C GLY A 376 23.20 13.16 -5.72
N GLU A 377 23.41 11.89 -5.38
CA GLU A 377 23.01 10.74 -6.20
C GLU A 377 21.48 10.70 -6.36
N VAL A 378 21.00 10.36 -7.55
CA VAL A 378 19.57 10.16 -7.81
C VAL A 378 19.33 8.70 -8.21
N LEU A 379 18.38 8.06 -7.55
CA LEU A 379 17.93 6.70 -7.86
C LEU A 379 16.47 6.73 -8.26
N ASP A 380 16.15 6.15 -9.40
CA ASP A 380 14.79 5.88 -9.82
C ASP A 380 14.54 4.37 -9.70
N VAL A 381 13.66 3.98 -8.77
CA VAL A 381 13.30 2.59 -8.47
C VAL A 381 11.88 2.36 -8.93
N GLU A 382 11.67 1.43 -9.86
CA GLU A 382 10.34 0.92 -10.19
C GLU A 382 10.11 -0.41 -9.47
N CYS A 383 8.92 -0.59 -8.90
CA CYS A 383 8.49 -1.78 -8.17
C CYS A 383 7.27 -2.37 -8.86
N ASN A 384 7.45 -3.53 -9.48
CA ASN A 384 6.43 -4.23 -10.26
C ASN A 384 5.90 -5.43 -9.45
N ALA A 385 4.58 -5.50 -9.27
CA ALA A 385 3.95 -6.57 -8.50
C ALA A 385 4.28 -7.97 -9.06
N VAL A 386 4.62 -8.92 -8.17
CA VAL A 386 4.71 -10.35 -8.54
C VAL A 386 3.28 -10.89 -8.80
N PRO A 387 3.09 -12.01 -9.53
CA PRO A 387 1.77 -12.51 -9.95
C PRO A 387 0.92 -13.14 -8.82
N THR A 388 0.86 -12.50 -7.65
CA THR A 388 0.13 -12.94 -6.46
C THR A 388 -0.70 -11.78 -5.90
N LYS A 389 -1.88 -12.06 -5.34
CA LYS A 389 -2.81 -11.05 -4.82
C LYS A 389 -2.19 -10.22 -3.70
N GLY A 390 -2.64 -8.97 -3.54
CA GLY A 390 -2.26 -8.14 -2.39
C GLY A 390 -2.78 -8.72 -1.08
N LEU A 391 -2.02 -8.55 0.00
CA LEU A 391 -2.38 -8.99 1.34
C LEU A 391 -3.03 -7.81 2.07
N VAL A 392 -4.24 -7.97 2.63
CA VAL A 392 -4.93 -6.86 3.32
C VAL A 392 -5.16 -7.15 4.79
N CYS A 393 -4.38 -6.46 5.60
CA CYS A 393 -4.43 -6.50 7.05
C CYS A 393 -5.14 -5.26 7.61
N TYR A 394 -5.52 -5.31 8.89
CA TYR A 394 -6.26 -4.23 9.54
C TYR A 394 -5.64 -3.85 10.88
N TYR A 395 -5.34 -2.56 11.07
CA TYR A 395 -4.98 -1.98 12.37
C TYR A 395 -5.94 -0.86 12.72
N ASN A 396 -6.66 -0.95 13.85
CA ASN A 396 -7.63 0.06 14.29
C ASN A 396 -8.54 0.53 13.13
N ASP A 397 -9.13 -0.47 12.45
CA ASP A 397 -9.96 -0.40 11.24
C ASP A 397 -9.35 0.21 9.96
N ILE A 398 -8.09 0.65 9.99
CA ILE A 398 -7.34 1.06 8.81
C ILE A 398 -6.89 -0.18 8.03
N ALA A 399 -7.16 -0.20 6.72
CA ALA A 399 -6.63 -1.22 5.82
C ALA A 399 -5.15 -0.91 5.48
N CYS A 400 -4.26 -1.82 5.82
CA CYS A 400 -2.90 -1.91 5.27
C CYS A 400 -2.91 -2.94 4.14
N ALA A 401 -2.50 -2.53 2.95
CA ALA A 401 -2.45 -3.37 1.76
C ALA A 401 -1.01 -3.54 1.29
N ASP A 402 -0.45 -4.72 1.52
CA ASP A 402 0.89 -5.11 1.13
C ASP A 402 0.90 -5.74 -0.26
N ARG A 403 1.90 -5.37 -1.05
CA ARG A 403 2.14 -5.95 -2.37
C ARG A 403 3.62 -6.31 -2.52
N ILE A 404 3.88 -7.61 -2.52
CA ILE A 404 5.17 -8.16 -2.93
C ILE A 404 5.45 -7.76 -4.38
N CYS A 405 6.63 -7.23 -4.63
CA CYS A 405 7.10 -6.71 -5.90
C CYS A 405 8.52 -7.22 -6.19
N LYS A 406 8.85 -7.29 -7.48
CA LYS A 406 10.23 -7.24 -7.96
C LYS A 406 10.55 -5.79 -8.28
N PHE A 407 11.70 -5.28 -7.84
CA PHE A 407 12.13 -3.92 -8.19
C PHE A 407 13.22 -3.92 -9.26
N GLN A 408 13.30 -2.82 -10.00
CA GLN A 408 14.37 -2.46 -10.91
C GLN A 408 14.81 -1.03 -10.60
N CYS A 409 16.11 -0.80 -10.41
CA CYS A 409 16.69 0.50 -10.10
C CYS A 409 17.52 1.05 -11.27
N SER A 410 17.52 2.37 -11.45
CA SER A 410 18.27 3.09 -12.48
C SER A 410 19.79 2.88 -12.45
N ASN A 411 20.34 2.34 -11.37
CA ASN A 411 21.75 1.94 -11.25
C ASN A 411 22.03 0.48 -11.68
N GLY A 412 21.03 -0.24 -12.18
CA GLY A 412 21.12 -1.62 -12.67
C GLY A 412 20.79 -2.71 -11.63
N TYR A 413 20.65 -2.38 -10.35
CA TYR A 413 20.26 -3.37 -9.35
C TYR A 413 18.77 -3.72 -9.43
N SER A 414 18.45 -5.00 -9.22
CA SER A 414 17.08 -5.52 -9.12
C SER A 414 16.99 -6.57 -8.02
N GLY A 415 15.80 -6.74 -7.43
CA GLY A 415 15.60 -7.60 -6.26
C GLY A 415 14.18 -7.62 -5.74
N PHE A 416 14.00 -8.04 -4.49
CA PHE A 416 12.71 -8.07 -3.80
C PHE A 416 12.35 -6.69 -3.24
N ALA A 417 11.06 -6.32 -3.31
CA ALA A 417 10.49 -5.20 -2.58
C ALA A 417 9.09 -5.50 -2.03
N ASN A 418 8.71 -4.85 -0.93
CA ASN A 418 7.30 -4.68 -0.54
C ASN A 418 6.85 -3.25 -0.87
N PHE A 419 5.59 -3.12 -1.26
CA PHE A 419 4.92 -1.85 -1.48
C PHE A 419 3.66 -1.79 -0.59
N GLU A 420 3.82 -1.48 0.69
CA GLU A 420 2.68 -1.27 1.59
C GLU A 420 2.00 0.06 1.25
N CYS A 421 0.68 0.04 1.17
CA CYS A 421 -0.12 1.26 1.22
C CYS A 421 -1.32 1.17 2.16
N SER A 422 -1.57 2.24 2.90
CA SER A 422 -2.84 2.51 3.56
C SER A 422 -3.49 3.74 2.91
N SER A 423 -4.75 3.63 2.52
CA SER A 423 -5.55 4.75 1.99
C SER A 423 -6.82 4.86 2.82
N ASN A 424 -6.79 5.64 3.90
CA ASN A 424 -7.82 5.69 4.94
C ASN A 424 -9.04 6.56 4.53
N ILE A 425 -9.56 6.29 3.32
CA ILE A 425 -10.61 7.06 2.63
C ILE A 425 -11.92 7.16 3.44
N GLN A 426 -12.11 6.27 4.42
CA GLN A 426 -13.30 6.22 5.27
C GLN A 426 -12.99 6.41 6.78
N PHE A 427 -11.77 6.83 7.13
CA PHE A 427 -11.35 7.14 8.50
C PHE A 427 -11.60 5.97 9.48
N GLY A 428 -11.26 4.75 9.09
CA GLY A 428 -11.57 3.51 9.83
C GLY A 428 -13.06 3.12 9.90
N LYS A 429 -14.02 4.00 9.55
CA LYS A 429 -15.45 3.82 9.88
C LYS A 429 -16.15 2.65 9.18
N ARG A 430 -15.49 1.96 8.24
CA ARG A 430 -16.03 0.77 7.56
C ARG A 430 -14.93 -0.03 6.85
N ARG A 431 -14.78 -1.30 7.23
CA ARG A 431 -14.00 -2.31 6.48
C ARG A 431 -14.56 -2.52 5.05
N PRO A 432 -13.71 -2.51 4.00
CA PRO A 432 -14.09 -2.95 2.65
C PRO A 432 -14.66 -4.38 2.64
N VAL A 433 -15.65 -4.62 1.77
CA VAL A 433 -16.31 -5.95 1.59
C VAL A 433 -16.05 -6.56 0.22
N LYS A 434 -15.30 -5.85 -0.64
CA LYS A 434 -14.84 -6.31 -1.94
C LYS A 434 -13.61 -5.49 -2.33
N LEU A 435 -12.61 -6.18 -2.87
CA LEU A 435 -11.43 -5.60 -3.50
C LEU A 435 -11.29 -6.19 -4.92
N VAL A 436 -10.46 -5.58 -5.76
CA VAL A 436 -10.16 -6.06 -7.11
C VAL A 436 -9.22 -7.26 -7.06
N ASP A 437 -8.12 -7.13 -6.30
CA ASP A 437 -7.06 -8.14 -6.25
C ASP A 437 -6.38 -8.21 -4.86
N GLY A 438 -7.19 -8.46 -3.82
CA GLY A 438 -6.74 -8.51 -2.43
C GLY A 438 -7.33 -9.67 -1.63
N VAL A 439 -6.57 -10.19 -0.66
CA VAL A 439 -7.01 -11.20 0.32
C VAL A 439 -7.24 -10.54 1.68
N MET A 440 -8.51 -10.47 2.10
CA MET A 440 -8.92 -9.88 3.39
C MET A 440 -9.24 -10.93 4.46
N GLU A 441 -9.84 -12.05 4.09
CA GLU A 441 -10.36 -13.03 5.04
C GLU A 441 -9.27 -13.98 5.57
N ASN A 442 -9.51 -14.56 6.75
CA ASN A 442 -8.63 -15.56 7.35
C ASN A 442 -8.88 -16.95 6.75
N GLY A 443 -7.87 -17.83 6.84
CA GLY A 443 -7.83 -19.16 6.23
C GLY A 443 -7.03 -19.19 4.93
N PHE A 444 -7.20 -20.24 4.14
CA PHE A 444 -6.52 -20.40 2.85
C PHE A 444 -7.38 -19.95 1.66
N THR A 445 -6.83 -19.04 0.86
CA THR A 445 -7.40 -18.58 -0.42
C THR A 445 -6.60 -19.21 -1.58
N PRO A 446 -7.17 -20.15 -2.36
CA PRO A 446 -6.47 -20.76 -3.49
C PRO A 446 -6.05 -19.75 -4.57
N SER A 447 -4.96 -20.04 -5.27
CA SER A 447 -4.54 -19.29 -6.46
C SER A 447 -5.58 -19.44 -7.58
N SER A 448 -6.13 -18.32 -8.06
CA SER A 448 -7.13 -18.31 -9.12
C SER A 448 -6.46 -18.47 -10.49
N GLN A 449 -6.61 -19.62 -11.15
CA GLN A 449 -6.18 -19.83 -12.55
C GLN A 449 -6.83 -18.83 -13.54
N ALA A 450 -7.96 -18.23 -13.16
CA ALA A 450 -8.65 -17.22 -13.96
C ALA A 450 -8.27 -15.80 -13.52
N GLY A 451 -7.46 -15.14 -14.33
CA GLY A 451 -7.42 -13.68 -14.41
C GLY A 451 -6.85 -12.94 -13.19
N LEU A 452 -5.51 -12.88 -13.11
CA LEU A 452 -4.92 -11.54 -12.96
C LEU A 452 -5.48 -10.68 -14.09
N ARG A 453 -5.93 -9.45 -13.81
CA ARG A 453 -6.05 -8.47 -14.89
C ARG A 453 -4.63 -8.22 -15.37
N ASP A 454 -4.37 -8.50 -16.64
CA ASP A 454 -3.04 -8.41 -17.21
C ASP A 454 -2.34 -7.12 -16.78
N THR A 455 -1.06 -7.24 -16.42
CA THR A 455 -0.17 -6.10 -16.38
C THR A 455 -0.24 -5.45 -17.75
N LEU A 456 -0.77 -4.24 -17.82
CA LEU A 456 -0.90 -3.54 -19.10
C LEU A 456 0.52 -3.23 -19.58
N ASP A 457 0.96 -3.96 -20.59
CA ASP A 457 2.17 -3.64 -21.33
C ASP A 457 1.94 -2.30 -22.05
N ASP A 458 2.43 -1.23 -21.45
CA ASP A 458 2.34 0.14 -21.99
C ASP A 458 3.02 0.20 -23.38
N ASN A 459 2.21 0.39 -24.43
CA ASN A 459 2.62 0.61 -25.83
C ASN A 459 2.46 2.09 -26.22
#